data_AF-A0A378LUR0-F1
#
_entry.id   AF-A0A378LUR0-F1
#
_cell.length_a   1.000
_cell.length_b   1.000
_cell.length_c   1.000
_cell.angle_alpha   90.00
_cell.angle_beta   90.00
_cell.angle_gamma   90.00
#
_symmetry.space_group_name_H-M   'P 1'
#
loop_
_entity.id
_entity.type
_entity.pdbx_description
1 polymer ?
#
loop_
_entity_poly.entity_id
_entity_poly.type
_entity_poly.pdbx_seq_one_letter_code
_entity_poly.pdbx_strand_id
1 'polypeptide(L)'
;MSNSSTRLTDKKLKLLYGLVLEHYKRRADALNIDALYDEMYGAIQYALESPLSLSPFYSLDRDEKTKAYIAFHTIFNSLPKYRELDLQQRQTFDPPMPQYNPNVIYVVNEYNYYNYNDPNLINWMILCSLTRHPHGHMPIGESCCWPSHHHGHSSSSNDDSIKLMALLVIIALALIAIILALIALCYMLHEVANGIERFYYDEGWLKAALILATSVAFGAGSTLLTLTFGAAPLIFLAVAAGLNPVGIVIVGTILLTVIGAGIGCFAMSLLYDGVNQSLNQDAMDPSDPERFRLTTSEEALLEQRNIDPIAVRCAMIALRAEMARSIGSEKPIPSFFSRFFKKENEEINELLTLLRHLRKGDLTTVTVGDLFFDCRLSQRRSTQEFYPNELLGTESTQYLPSAPPL
;
A
#
# COMPACT_ATOMS: atom_id res chain seq x y z
N MET A 1 -1.14 4.93 23.08
CA MET A 1 -0.52 4.02 22.09
C MET A 1 -1.03 2.63 22.40
N SER A 2 -1.93 2.09 21.57
CA SER A 2 -2.43 0.71 21.74
C SER A 2 -1.28 -0.27 21.52
N ASN A 3 -1.16 -1.31 22.34
CA ASN A 3 -0.21 -2.41 22.10
C ASN A 3 -0.56 -3.09 20.77
N SER A 4 0.08 -2.72 19.68
CA SER A 4 -0.11 -3.35 18.36
C SER A 4 0.35 -4.81 18.36
N SER A 5 1.18 -5.20 19.33
CA SER A 5 1.59 -6.59 19.55
C SER A 5 0.42 -7.52 19.87
N THR A 6 -0.59 -7.08 20.63
CA THR A 6 -1.69 -7.96 21.06
C THR A 6 -2.94 -7.91 20.16
N ARG A 7 -2.94 -7.04 19.15
CA ARG A 7 -4.07 -6.89 18.21
C ARG A 7 -3.80 -7.50 16.84
N LEU A 8 -4.85 -8.00 16.18
CA LEU A 8 -4.79 -8.43 14.79
C LEU A 8 -4.88 -7.19 13.88
N THR A 9 -3.73 -6.60 13.59
CA THR A 9 -3.63 -5.47 12.67
C THR A 9 -3.82 -5.90 11.22
N ASP A 10 -4.13 -4.96 10.33
CA ASP A 10 -4.30 -5.27 8.90
C ASP A 10 -3.01 -5.81 8.28
N LYS A 11 -1.84 -5.36 8.76
CA LYS A 11 -0.54 -5.95 8.39
C LYS A 11 -0.41 -7.41 8.81
N LYS A 12 -0.82 -7.76 10.05
CA LYS A 12 -0.80 -9.15 10.52
C LYS A 12 -1.81 -10.01 9.74
N LEU A 13 -2.97 -9.45 9.39
CA LEU A 13 -3.95 -10.11 8.52
C LEU A 13 -3.39 -10.35 7.11
N LYS A 14 -2.69 -9.36 6.54
CA LYS A 14 -1.97 -9.48 5.26
C LYS A 14 -0.92 -10.58 5.29
N LEU A 15 -0.16 -10.68 6.40
CA LEU A 15 0.81 -11.74 6.62
C LEU A 15 0.14 -13.11 6.71
N LEU A 16 -0.91 -13.24 7.50
CA LEU A 16 -1.69 -14.46 7.65
C LEU A 16 -2.21 -14.95 6.30
N TYR A 17 -2.76 -14.04 5.50
CA TYR A 17 -3.21 -14.30 4.14
C TYR A 17 -2.10 -14.90 3.25
N GLY A 18 -0.92 -14.27 3.24
CA GLY A 18 0.22 -14.77 2.46
C GLY A 18 0.67 -16.17 2.87
N LEU A 19 0.79 -16.42 4.18
CA LEU A 19 1.21 -17.70 4.74
C LEU A 19 0.22 -18.83 4.44
N VAL A 20 -1.07 -18.55 4.55
CA VAL A 20 -2.14 -19.51 4.24
C VAL A 20 -2.15 -19.86 2.76
N LEU A 21 -1.98 -18.87 1.87
CA LEU A 21 -1.92 -19.12 0.43
C LEU A 21 -0.66 -19.86 -0.01
N GLU A 22 0.50 -19.57 0.60
CA GLU A 22 1.71 -20.32 0.31
C GLU A 22 1.56 -21.78 0.75
N HIS A 23 1.04 -22.01 1.95
CA HIS A 23 0.77 -23.36 2.46
C HIS A 23 -0.18 -24.11 1.51
N TYR A 24 -1.28 -23.47 1.09
CA TYR A 24 -2.20 -24.03 0.10
C TYR A 24 -1.48 -24.41 -1.20
N LYS A 25 -0.72 -23.49 -1.81
CA LYS A 25 -0.03 -23.74 -3.09
C LYS A 25 0.93 -24.93 -3.02
N ARG A 26 1.58 -25.17 -1.86
CA ARG A 26 2.51 -26.31 -1.71
C ARG A 26 1.80 -27.65 -1.46
N ARG A 27 0.55 -27.66 -1.00
CA ARG A 27 -0.16 -28.87 -0.54
C ARG A 27 -1.44 -29.19 -1.29
N ALA A 28 -1.95 -28.26 -2.10
CA ALA A 28 -3.21 -28.38 -2.82
C ALA A 28 -3.29 -29.63 -3.69
N ASP A 29 -2.20 -30.02 -4.36
CA ASP A 29 -2.18 -31.18 -5.26
C ASP A 29 -2.00 -32.52 -4.52
N ALA A 30 -1.56 -32.50 -3.26
CA ALA A 30 -1.14 -33.70 -2.53
C ALA A 30 -2.21 -34.26 -1.58
N LEU A 31 -3.12 -33.42 -1.10
CA LEU A 31 -4.11 -33.78 -0.06
C LEU A 31 -5.53 -33.79 -0.63
N ASN A 32 -6.52 -34.31 0.09
CA ASN A 32 -7.93 -34.01 -0.19
C ASN A 32 -8.34 -32.73 0.57
N ILE A 33 -9.58 -32.25 0.43
CA ILE A 33 -10.00 -30.99 1.07
C ILE A 33 -10.00 -31.08 2.60
N ASP A 34 -10.42 -32.20 3.17
CA ASP A 34 -10.50 -32.41 4.63
C ASP A 34 -9.10 -32.45 5.25
N ALA A 35 -8.19 -33.27 4.71
CA ALA A 35 -6.82 -33.35 5.21
C ALA A 35 -6.05 -32.04 4.99
N LEU A 36 -6.33 -31.32 3.89
CA LEU A 36 -5.76 -30.00 3.66
C LEU A 36 -6.23 -28.99 4.71
N TYR A 37 -7.52 -29.01 5.04
CA TYR A 37 -8.07 -28.18 6.09
C TYR A 37 -7.42 -28.50 7.44
N ASP A 38 -7.36 -29.77 7.83
CA ASP A 38 -6.81 -30.20 9.12
C ASP A 38 -5.33 -29.82 9.25
N GLU A 39 -4.53 -30.00 8.19
CA GLU A 39 -3.11 -29.64 8.18
C GLU A 39 -2.91 -28.12 8.30
N MET A 40 -3.66 -27.33 7.53
CA MET A 40 -3.56 -25.87 7.56
C MET A 40 -4.10 -25.28 8.86
N TYR A 41 -5.23 -25.79 9.37
CA TYR A 41 -5.78 -25.38 10.65
C TYR A 41 -4.84 -25.74 11.80
N GLY A 42 -4.22 -26.93 11.77
CA GLY A 42 -3.20 -27.31 12.76
C GLY A 42 -2.00 -26.35 12.77
N ALA A 43 -1.56 -25.87 11.60
CA ALA A 43 -0.52 -24.85 11.50
C ALA A 43 -0.94 -23.52 12.15
N ILE A 44 -2.16 -23.08 11.88
CA ILE A 44 -2.76 -21.86 12.45
C ILE A 44 -2.87 -21.98 13.96
N GLN A 45 -3.37 -23.10 14.46
CA GLN A 45 -3.53 -23.36 15.88
C GLN A 45 -2.19 -23.41 16.59
N TYR A 46 -1.18 -24.07 16.01
CA TYR A 46 0.18 -24.00 16.54
C TYR A 46 0.68 -22.56 16.58
N ALA A 47 0.47 -21.79 15.52
CA ALA A 47 0.93 -20.40 15.43
C ALA A 47 0.27 -19.48 16.48
N LEU A 48 -1.02 -19.67 16.76
CA LEU A 48 -1.82 -18.86 17.69
C LEU A 48 -1.71 -19.28 19.15
N GLU A 49 -1.64 -20.59 19.42
CA GLU A 49 -1.81 -21.12 20.78
C GLU A 49 -0.55 -21.70 21.40
N SER A 50 0.44 -22.10 20.59
CA SER A 50 1.63 -22.75 21.13
C SER A 50 2.62 -21.76 21.74
N PRO A 51 3.06 -21.94 22.99
CA PRO A 51 4.13 -21.13 23.58
C PRO A 51 5.48 -21.36 22.90
N LEU A 52 5.62 -22.45 22.14
CA LEU A 52 6.80 -22.75 21.32
C LEU A 52 6.75 -22.05 19.96
N SER A 53 5.64 -21.41 19.62
CA SER A 53 5.50 -20.64 18.40
C SER A 53 6.31 -19.35 18.47
N LEU A 54 7.15 -19.12 17.47
CA LEU A 54 7.81 -17.83 17.24
C LEU A 54 6.93 -16.89 16.39
N SER A 55 5.65 -17.23 16.21
CA SER A 55 4.73 -16.46 15.41
C SER A 55 4.29 -15.18 16.14
N PRO A 56 4.14 -14.05 15.43
CA PRO A 56 3.55 -12.84 16.00
C PRO A 56 2.09 -13.04 16.43
N PHE A 57 1.43 -14.10 15.93
CA PHE A 57 0.05 -14.43 16.24
C PHE A 57 -0.13 -14.99 17.66
N TYR A 58 0.92 -15.57 18.27
CA TYR A 58 0.84 -16.11 19.64
C TYR A 58 0.52 -15.02 20.68
N SER A 59 1.09 -13.83 20.48
CA SER A 59 0.92 -12.69 21.39
C SER A 59 -0.44 -11.99 21.30
N LEU A 60 -1.34 -12.45 20.42
CA LEU A 60 -2.68 -11.86 20.27
C LEU A 60 -3.54 -12.09 21.50
N ASP A 61 -4.35 -11.09 21.83
CA ASP A 61 -5.42 -11.22 22.83
C ASP A 61 -6.45 -12.25 22.37
N ARG A 62 -7.19 -12.83 23.33
CA ARG A 62 -8.14 -13.92 23.07
C ARG A 62 -9.15 -13.60 21.96
N ASP A 63 -9.78 -12.42 22.03
CA ASP A 63 -10.76 -12.00 21.02
C ASP A 63 -10.13 -11.79 19.63
N GLU A 64 -8.86 -11.38 19.60
CA GLU A 64 -8.10 -11.15 18.38
C GLU A 64 -7.63 -12.47 17.75
N LYS A 65 -7.36 -13.51 18.56
CA LYS A 65 -7.15 -14.88 18.07
C LYS A 65 -8.41 -15.43 17.41
N THR A 66 -9.59 -15.18 17.98
CA THR A 66 -10.87 -15.56 17.36
C THR A 66 -11.03 -14.90 15.98
N LYS A 67 -10.67 -13.61 15.85
CA LYS A 67 -10.67 -12.93 14.53
C LYS A 67 -9.68 -13.57 13.55
N ALA A 68 -8.52 -14.03 14.01
CA ALA A 68 -7.54 -14.71 13.18
C ALA A 68 -8.06 -16.07 12.66
N TYR A 69 -8.77 -16.84 13.49
CA TYR A 69 -9.47 -18.06 13.06
C TYR A 69 -10.56 -17.75 12.03
N ILE A 70 -11.39 -16.73 12.27
CA ILE A 70 -12.41 -16.29 11.32
C ILE A 70 -11.78 -15.91 9.97
N ALA A 71 -10.67 -15.17 10.00
CA ALA A 71 -9.91 -14.84 8.80
C ALA A 71 -9.39 -16.09 8.08
N PHE A 72 -8.82 -17.05 8.81
CA PHE A 72 -8.38 -18.33 8.24
C PHE A 72 -9.53 -19.05 7.51
N HIS A 73 -10.69 -19.24 8.16
CA HIS A 73 -11.83 -19.90 7.51
C HIS A 73 -12.30 -19.14 6.28
N THR A 74 -12.32 -17.81 6.34
CA THR A 74 -12.67 -16.96 5.20
C THR A 74 -11.71 -17.17 4.03
N ILE A 75 -10.40 -17.18 4.30
CA ILE A 75 -9.39 -17.43 3.27
C ILE A 75 -9.52 -18.84 2.72
N PHE A 76 -9.67 -19.86 3.58
CA PHE A 76 -9.81 -21.25 3.15
C PHE A 76 -11.04 -21.46 2.26
N ASN A 77 -12.19 -20.89 2.64
CA ASN A 77 -13.41 -20.96 1.85
C ASN A 77 -13.31 -20.22 0.51
N SER A 78 -12.33 -19.33 0.36
CA SER A 78 -12.06 -18.64 -0.90
C SER A 78 -11.21 -19.44 -1.89
N LEU A 79 -10.60 -20.55 -1.45
CA LEU A 79 -9.67 -21.34 -2.25
C LEU A 79 -10.39 -22.12 -3.37
N PRO A 80 -9.74 -22.32 -4.54
CA PRO A 80 -10.34 -23.04 -5.68
C PRO A 80 -10.88 -24.42 -5.30
N LYS A 81 -10.13 -25.18 -4.52
CA LYS A 81 -10.49 -26.54 -4.12
C LYS A 81 -11.75 -26.60 -3.25
N TYR A 82 -12.01 -25.59 -2.44
CA TYR A 82 -13.26 -25.48 -1.69
C TYR A 82 -14.44 -25.12 -2.60
N ARG A 83 -14.20 -24.28 -3.62
CA ARG A 83 -15.20 -23.89 -4.63
C ARG A 83 -15.63 -25.04 -5.52
N GLU A 84 -14.70 -25.95 -5.83
CA GLU A 84 -14.95 -27.16 -6.64
C GLU A 84 -15.93 -28.14 -5.95
N LEU A 85 -16.14 -28.03 -4.64
CA LEU A 85 -17.14 -28.81 -3.94
C LEU A 85 -18.56 -28.46 -4.40
N ASP A 86 -19.44 -29.46 -4.41
CA ASP A 86 -20.86 -29.23 -4.67
C ASP A 86 -21.50 -28.36 -3.58
N LEU A 87 -22.60 -27.67 -3.91
CA LEU A 87 -23.32 -26.81 -2.95
C LEU A 87 -23.72 -27.56 -1.67
N GLN A 88 -24.16 -28.82 -1.80
CA GLN A 88 -24.48 -29.66 -0.65
C GLN A 88 -23.22 -29.99 0.17
N GLN A 89 -22.11 -30.34 -0.48
CA GLN A 89 -20.84 -30.61 0.20
C GLN A 89 -20.31 -29.39 0.94
N ARG A 90 -20.38 -28.19 0.35
CA ARG A 90 -20.02 -26.93 1.02
C ARG A 90 -20.90 -26.66 2.23
N GLN A 91 -22.20 -26.96 2.12
CA GLN A 91 -23.12 -26.88 3.25
C GLN A 91 -22.86 -27.99 4.28
N THR A 92 -22.32 -29.14 3.95
CA THR A 92 -22.02 -30.17 4.97
C THR A 92 -20.57 -30.14 5.45
N PHE A 93 -19.73 -29.29 4.86
CA PHE A 93 -18.33 -29.12 5.25
C PHE A 93 -18.28 -28.40 6.60
N ASP A 94 -18.22 -29.22 7.64
CA ASP A 94 -18.06 -28.83 9.04
C ASP A 94 -16.96 -29.70 9.66
N PRO A 95 -15.70 -29.54 9.21
CA PRO A 95 -14.60 -30.32 9.74
C PRO A 95 -14.46 -30.04 11.25
N PRO A 96 -14.33 -31.10 12.08
CA PRO A 96 -14.20 -30.93 13.52
C PRO A 96 -12.96 -30.11 13.82
N MET A 97 -13.11 -29.02 14.56
CA MET A 97 -11.96 -28.22 14.97
C MET A 97 -11.03 -29.08 15.83
N PRO A 98 -9.78 -29.35 15.43
CA PRO A 98 -8.85 -30.05 16.28
C PRO A 98 -8.62 -29.22 17.55
N GLN A 99 -8.64 -29.88 18.70
CA GLN A 99 -8.35 -29.23 19.98
C GLN A 99 -6.84 -29.09 20.15
N TYR A 100 -6.40 -27.91 20.59
CA TYR A 100 -4.98 -27.69 20.85
C TYR A 100 -4.54 -28.62 21.97
N ASN A 101 -3.63 -29.54 21.65
CA ASN A 101 -3.03 -30.43 22.62
C ASN A 101 -1.55 -30.05 22.79
N PRO A 102 -1.14 -29.46 23.92
CA PRO A 102 0.24 -29.03 24.15
C PRO A 102 1.23 -30.22 24.19
N ASN A 103 0.73 -31.44 24.34
CA ASN A 103 1.56 -32.65 24.38
C ASN A 103 1.85 -33.24 22.98
N VAL A 104 1.17 -32.74 21.93
CA VAL A 104 1.41 -33.18 20.56
C VAL A 104 2.50 -32.31 19.95
N ILE A 105 3.60 -32.94 19.55
CA ILE A 105 4.70 -32.25 18.85
C ILE A 105 4.23 -31.93 17.43
N TYR A 106 3.92 -30.66 17.18
CA TYR A 106 3.65 -30.18 15.82
C TYR A 106 4.95 -30.12 15.02
N VAL A 107 4.98 -30.76 13.84
CA VAL A 107 6.16 -30.77 12.98
C VAL A 107 6.16 -29.52 12.10
N VAL A 108 7.08 -28.61 12.40
CA VAL A 108 7.31 -27.40 11.62
C VAL A 108 8.20 -27.72 10.41
N ASN A 109 7.70 -27.35 9.24
CA ASN A 109 8.29 -27.42 7.91
C ASN A 109 8.38 -26.00 7.32
N GLU A 110 9.08 -25.86 6.19
CA GLU A 110 9.27 -24.56 5.51
C GLU A 110 7.96 -23.85 5.15
N TYR A 111 6.91 -24.59 4.81
CA TYR A 111 5.64 -24.06 4.28
C TYR A 111 4.51 -23.92 5.33
N ASN A 112 4.69 -24.46 6.53
CA ASN A 112 3.73 -24.36 7.63
C ASN A 112 4.29 -23.54 8.81
N TYR A 113 5.41 -22.83 8.58
CA TYR A 113 6.07 -21.98 9.56
C TYR A 113 5.61 -20.53 9.45
N TYR A 114 4.74 -20.12 10.36
CA TYR A 114 4.07 -18.81 10.31
C TYR A 114 4.81 -17.72 11.10
N ASN A 115 6.07 -17.44 10.72
CA ASN A 115 6.92 -16.43 11.36
C ASN A 115 6.88 -15.06 10.62
N TYR A 116 7.06 -13.98 11.38
CA TYR A 116 7.12 -12.56 10.99
C TYR A 116 8.34 -12.18 10.12
N ASN A 117 9.38 -13.01 10.08
CA ASN A 117 10.69 -12.58 9.59
C ASN A 117 10.87 -12.54 8.07
N ASP A 118 9.85 -12.86 7.27
CA ASP A 118 9.95 -12.69 5.82
C ASP A 118 9.11 -11.50 5.31
N PRO A 119 9.67 -10.27 5.27
CA PRO A 119 9.02 -9.13 4.64
C PRO A 119 8.82 -9.35 3.12
N ASN A 120 9.42 -10.38 2.54
CA ASN A 120 9.29 -10.76 1.14
C ASN A 120 8.28 -11.88 0.91
N LEU A 121 7.48 -12.31 1.88
CA LEU A 121 6.53 -13.42 1.65
C LEU A 121 5.51 -13.12 0.53
N ILE A 122 5.13 -11.85 0.34
CA ILE A 122 4.32 -11.42 -0.82
C ILE A 122 5.19 -11.25 -2.06
N ASN A 123 6.43 -10.78 -1.92
CA ASN A 123 7.42 -10.83 -3.00
C ASN A 123 7.65 -12.27 -3.49
N TRP A 124 7.51 -13.28 -2.64
CA TRP A 124 7.63 -14.69 -3.00
C TRP A 124 6.41 -15.19 -3.78
N MET A 125 5.19 -14.81 -3.41
CA MET A 125 4.00 -15.03 -4.24
C MET A 125 4.09 -14.36 -5.62
N ILE A 126 4.74 -13.19 -5.70
CA ILE A 126 5.03 -12.46 -6.94
C ILE A 126 6.16 -13.17 -7.75
N LEU A 127 7.18 -13.69 -7.07
CA LEU A 127 8.32 -14.41 -7.66
C LEU A 127 7.94 -15.79 -8.21
N CYS A 128 7.04 -16.54 -7.56
CA CYS A 128 6.56 -17.83 -8.09
C CYS A 128 5.77 -17.67 -9.41
N SER A 129 5.17 -16.50 -9.68
CA SER A 129 4.52 -16.23 -10.97
C SER A 129 5.48 -15.76 -12.07
N LEU A 130 6.73 -15.41 -11.73
CA LEU A 130 7.75 -14.95 -12.67
C LEU A 130 8.59 -16.09 -13.29
N THR A 131 8.45 -17.33 -12.81
CA THR A 131 9.28 -18.46 -13.26
C THR A 131 8.77 -19.18 -14.52
N ARG A 132 7.75 -18.65 -15.22
CA ARG A 132 7.48 -19.05 -16.61
C ARG A 132 8.23 -18.14 -17.58
N HIS A 133 9.47 -18.51 -17.90
CA HIS A 133 10.20 -17.97 -19.06
C HIS A 133 9.52 -18.38 -20.37
N PRO A 134 9.62 -17.54 -21.41
CA PRO A 134 10.31 -18.03 -22.59
C PRO A 134 11.34 -17.03 -23.15
N HIS A 135 12.37 -17.65 -23.74
CA HIS A 135 13.50 -17.08 -24.44
C HIS A 135 13.13 -16.20 -25.65
N GLY A 136 13.94 -15.17 -25.91
CA GLY A 136 13.91 -14.40 -27.15
C GLY A 136 15.26 -13.72 -27.40
N HIS A 137 15.94 -14.12 -28.47
CA HIS A 137 17.32 -13.79 -28.82
C HIS A 137 17.47 -12.46 -29.60
N MET A 138 18.61 -11.78 -29.38
CA MET A 138 19.50 -11.10 -30.37
C MET A 138 18.98 -9.89 -31.19
N PRO A 139 19.81 -9.13 -31.95
CA PRO A 139 21.23 -8.72 -31.80
C PRO A 139 21.56 -7.26 -32.28
N ILE A 140 22.84 -6.85 -32.13
CA ILE A 140 23.69 -5.96 -32.98
C ILE A 140 23.37 -4.44 -33.14
N GLY A 141 24.45 -3.64 -33.14
CA GLY A 141 24.58 -2.41 -33.96
C GLY A 141 25.17 -1.22 -33.19
N GLU A 142 26.50 -1.12 -33.04
CA GLU A 142 27.40 -0.31 -33.90
C GLU A 142 27.28 1.23 -33.76
N SER A 143 28.36 1.82 -33.24
CA SER A 143 29.10 2.98 -33.77
C SER A 143 28.37 4.32 -34.03
N CYS A 144 28.88 5.40 -33.45
CA CYS A 144 29.59 6.49 -34.17
C CYS A 144 29.64 7.82 -33.39
N CYS A 145 30.86 8.29 -33.17
CA CYS A 145 31.33 9.64 -33.51
C CYS A 145 30.68 10.86 -32.85
N TRP A 146 31.36 11.39 -31.83
CA TRP A 146 31.26 12.80 -31.43
C TRP A 146 32.37 13.60 -32.12
N PRO A 147 32.08 14.61 -32.95
CA PRO A 147 33.11 15.49 -33.49
C PRO A 147 33.32 16.70 -32.59
N SER A 148 34.55 16.84 -32.09
CA SER A 148 35.15 18.06 -31.59
C SER A 148 35.55 18.97 -32.76
N HIS A 149 35.11 20.24 -32.78
CA HIS A 149 35.69 21.28 -33.66
C HIS A 149 35.85 22.61 -32.90
N HIS A 150 37.02 23.22 -33.11
CA HIS A 150 37.50 24.51 -32.58
C HIS A 150 37.11 25.70 -33.49
N HIS A 151 37.57 26.89 -33.05
CA HIS A 151 37.62 28.25 -33.67
C HIS A 151 36.63 29.22 -32.99
N GLY A 152 37.01 30.34 -32.37
CA GLY A 152 38.18 31.20 -32.50
C GLY A 152 37.80 32.45 -33.30
N HIS A 153 37.58 33.60 -32.63
CA HIS A 153 38.09 34.93 -33.01
C HIS A 153 37.51 36.07 -32.13
N SER A 154 38.40 36.99 -31.81
CA SER A 154 38.26 38.26 -31.11
C SER A 154 37.74 39.38 -32.02
N SER A 155 36.90 40.29 -31.50
CA SER A 155 37.24 41.72 -31.29
C SER A 155 36.02 42.65 -31.12
N SER A 156 36.16 43.53 -30.13
CA SER A 156 35.65 44.91 -29.95
C SER A 156 34.17 45.25 -30.22
N SER A 157 33.40 45.32 -29.13
CA SER A 157 32.47 46.40 -28.78
C SER A 157 32.01 46.11 -27.34
N ASN A 158 32.62 46.77 -26.34
CA ASN A 158 32.35 46.42 -24.94
C ASN A 158 30.89 46.74 -24.52
N ASP A 159 30.22 47.67 -25.20
CA ASP A 159 28.86 48.05 -24.84
C ASP A 159 27.78 47.16 -25.48
N ASP A 160 28.03 46.60 -26.67
CA ASP A 160 27.09 45.68 -27.32
C ASP A 160 27.27 44.24 -26.81
N SER A 161 28.50 43.84 -26.46
CA SER A 161 28.75 42.51 -25.88
C SER A 161 28.14 42.35 -24.50
N ILE A 162 28.15 43.39 -23.66
CA ILE A 162 27.48 43.36 -22.35
C ILE A 162 25.96 43.25 -22.51
N LYS A 163 25.35 44.00 -23.45
CA LYS A 163 23.92 43.87 -23.77
C LYS A 163 23.56 42.50 -24.31
N LEU A 164 24.38 41.94 -25.20
CA LEU A 164 24.17 40.62 -25.80
C LEU A 164 24.36 39.51 -24.77
N MET A 165 25.34 39.63 -23.86
CA MET A 165 25.52 38.72 -22.73
C MET A 165 24.38 38.82 -21.73
N ALA A 166 23.94 40.02 -21.37
CA ALA A 166 22.79 40.22 -20.48
C ALA A 166 21.50 39.65 -21.10
N LEU A 167 21.27 39.87 -22.39
CA LEU A 167 20.16 39.29 -23.14
C LEU A 167 20.23 37.75 -23.15
N LEU A 168 21.41 37.17 -23.41
CA LEU A 168 21.60 35.73 -23.45
C LEU A 168 21.38 35.09 -22.07
N VAL A 169 21.82 35.75 -21.00
CA VAL A 169 21.55 35.34 -19.62
C VAL A 169 20.04 35.41 -19.31
N ILE A 170 19.34 36.48 -19.72
CA ILE A 170 17.88 36.59 -19.53
C ILE A 170 17.15 35.49 -20.30
N ILE A 171 17.54 35.20 -21.54
CA ILE A 171 16.94 34.14 -22.35
C ILE A 171 17.18 32.77 -21.69
N ALA A 172 18.41 32.50 -21.23
CA ALA A 172 18.73 31.25 -20.55
C ALA A 172 17.93 31.09 -19.24
N LEU A 173 17.86 32.14 -18.41
CA LEU A 173 17.07 32.14 -17.18
C LEU A 173 15.57 31.97 -17.46
N ALA A 174 15.06 32.64 -18.48
CA ALA A 174 13.66 32.52 -18.89
C ALA A 174 13.34 31.09 -19.37
N LEU A 175 14.20 30.47 -20.19
CA LEU A 175 14.03 29.09 -20.64
C LEU A 175 14.02 28.11 -19.46
N ILE A 176 14.97 28.24 -18.53
CA ILE A 176 15.02 27.40 -17.32
C ILE A 176 13.75 27.60 -16.49
N ALA A 177 13.34 28.84 -16.25
CA ALA A 177 12.15 29.16 -15.47
C ALA A 177 10.87 28.61 -16.13
N ILE A 178 10.75 28.68 -17.45
CA ILE A 178 9.62 28.12 -18.20
C ILE A 178 9.60 26.59 -18.05
N ILE A 179 10.74 25.91 -18.25
CA ILE A 179 10.83 24.45 -18.10
C ILE A 179 10.45 24.03 -16.68
N LEU A 180 10.98 24.70 -15.65
CA LEU A 180 10.65 24.42 -14.26
C LEU A 180 9.19 24.70 -13.94
N ALA A 181 8.62 25.79 -14.43
CA ALA A 181 7.21 26.13 -14.24
C ALA A 181 6.29 25.09 -14.91
N LEU A 182 6.66 24.59 -16.10
CA LEU A 182 5.90 23.52 -16.77
C LEU A 182 5.97 22.21 -15.99
N ILE A 183 7.15 21.82 -15.51
CA ILE A 183 7.32 20.62 -14.66
C ILE A 183 6.48 20.77 -13.38
N ALA A 184 6.57 21.92 -12.71
CA ALA A 184 5.81 22.24 -11.51
C ALA A 184 4.29 22.17 -11.77
N LEU A 185 3.83 22.76 -12.88
CA LEU A 185 2.41 22.73 -13.26
C LEU A 185 1.93 21.31 -13.53
N CYS A 186 2.68 20.52 -14.31
CA CYS A 186 2.36 19.11 -14.57
C CYS A 186 2.28 18.31 -13.27
N TYR A 187 3.22 18.52 -12.35
CA TYR A 187 3.22 17.86 -11.05
C TYR A 187 2.03 18.27 -10.18
N MET A 188 1.73 19.57 -10.07
CA MET A 188 0.57 20.06 -9.32
C MET A 188 -0.75 19.52 -9.89
N LEU A 189 -0.91 19.53 -11.21
CA LEU A 189 -2.11 18.98 -11.86
C LEU A 189 -2.28 17.50 -11.52
N HIS A 190 -1.18 16.75 -11.51
CA HIS A 190 -1.17 15.34 -11.15
C HIS A 190 -1.60 15.10 -9.70
N GLU A 191 -1.03 15.83 -8.74
CA GLU A 191 -1.42 15.72 -7.33
C GLU A 191 -2.86 16.17 -7.07
N VAL A 192 -3.30 17.25 -7.73
CA VAL A 192 -4.69 17.73 -7.63
C VAL A 192 -5.66 16.70 -8.19
N ALA A 193 -5.37 16.07 -9.32
CA ALA A 193 -6.24 15.04 -9.89
C ALA A 193 -6.33 13.80 -8.96
N ASN A 194 -5.21 13.36 -8.39
CA ASN A 194 -5.20 12.31 -7.38
C ASN A 194 -6.00 12.72 -6.14
N GLY A 195 -5.89 13.98 -5.72
CA GLY A 195 -6.60 14.54 -4.58
C GLY A 195 -8.11 14.62 -4.80
N ILE A 196 -8.57 15.03 -5.98
CA ILE A 196 -9.99 15.06 -6.35
C ILE A 196 -10.58 13.65 -6.35
N GLU A 197 -9.86 12.68 -6.90
CA GLU A 197 -10.28 11.28 -6.86
C GLU A 197 -10.45 10.82 -5.40
N ARG A 198 -9.44 11.06 -4.55
CA ARG A 198 -9.50 10.69 -3.13
C ARG A 198 -10.64 11.38 -2.39
N PHE A 199 -10.92 12.64 -2.71
CA PHE A 199 -12.05 13.39 -2.16
C PHE A 199 -13.38 12.76 -2.54
N TYR A 200 -13.56 12.39 -3.81
CA TYR A 200 -14.80 11.81 -4.33
C TYR A 200 -15.12 10.43 -3.73
N TYR A 201 -14.09 9.64 -3.41
CA TYR A 201 -14.23 8.29 -2.87
C TYR A 201 -14.00 8.18 -1.36
N ASP A 202 -13.79 9.30 -0.67
CA ASP A 202 -13.46 9.35 0.77
C ASP A 202 -12.22 8.52 1.16
N GLU A 203 -11.18 8.60 0.32
CA GLU A 203 -9.90 7.88 0.46
C GLU A 203 -8.78 8.80 1.00
N GLY A 204 -9.12 9.66 1.97
CA GLY A 204 -8.17 10.57 2.62
C GLY A 204 -8.06 11.94 1.96
N TRP A 205 -9.11 12.77 2.13
CA TRP A 205 -9.17 14.16 1.64
C TRP A 205 -8.11 15.09 2.23
N LEU A 206 -7.61 14.78 3.43
CA LEU A 206 -6.69 15.65 4.17
C LEU A 206 -5.38 15.89 3.42
N LYS A 207 -4.82 14.86 2.76
CA LYS A 207 -3.61 15.01 1.93
C LYS A 207 -3.83 16.06 0.84
N ALA A 208 -4.93 15.95 0.12
CA ALA A 208 -5.27 16.85 -0.99
C ALA A 208 -5.46 18.29 -0.50
N ALA A 209 -6.19 18.46 0.62
CA ALA A 209 -6.42 19.77 1.22
C ALA A 209 -5.10 20.44 1.67
N LEU A 210 -4.21 19.67 2.32
CA LEU A 210 -2.92 20.17 2.77
C LEU A 210 -2.01 20.56 1.60
N ILE A 211 -1.92 19.72 0.57
CA ILE A 211 -1.14 20.01 -0.64
C ILE A 211 -1.63 21.29 -1.32
N LEU A 212 -2.95 21.44 -1.49
CA LEU A 212 -3.53 22.64 -2.10
C LEU A 212 -3.21 23.88 -1.26
N ALA A 213 -3.42 23.81 0.06
CA ALA A 213 -3.14 24.91 0.97
C ALA A 213 -1.66 25.33 0.95
N THR A 214 -0.72 24.38 0.97
CA THR A 214 0.71 24.69 0.89
C THR A 214 1.13 25.22 -0.47
N SER A 215 0.56 24.72 -1.57
CA SER A 215 0.79 25.28 -2.90
C SER A 215 0.36 26.74 -3.00
N VAL A 216 -0.83 27.09 -2.48
CA VAL A 216 -1.29 28.48 -2.45
C VAL A 216 -0.37 29.35 -1.59
N ALA A 217 -0.01 28.88 -0.40
CA ALA A 217 0.86 29.62 0.53
C ALA A 217 2.26 29.87 -0.07
N PHE A 218 2.88 28.85 -0.66
CA PHE A 218 4.20 28.99 -1.30
C PHE A 218 4.13 29.79 -2.60
N GLY A 219 3.05 29.67 -3.37
CA GLY A 219 2.81 30.52 -4.54
C GLY A 219 2.76 31.99 -4.16
N ALA A 220 1.88 32.34 -3.21
CA ALA A 220 1.75 33.71 -2.71
C ALA A 220 3.03 34.23 -2.05
N GLY A 221 3.72 33.39 -1.28
CA GLY A 221 5.03 33.71 -0.69
C GLY A 221 6.10 33.99 -1.74
N SER A 222 6.15 33.18 -2.81
CA SER A 222 7.06 33.39 -3.94
C SER A 222 6.74 34.68 -4.70
N THR A 223 5.46 34.98 -4.93
CA THR A 223 5.03 36.27 -5.49
C THR A 223 5.54 37.43 -4.64
N LEU A 224 5.33 37.37 -3.31
CA LEU A 224 5.75 38.41 -2.38
C LEU A 224 7.26 38.60 -2.40
N LEU A 225 8.04 37.52 -2.29
CA LEU A 225 9.50 37.55 -2.35
C LEU A 225 10.01 38.11 -3.69
N THR A 226 9.34 37.76 -4.80
CA THR A 226 9.69 38.30 -6.12
C THR A 226 9.43 39.80 -6.17
N LEU A 227 8.30 40.28 -5.67
CA LEU A 227 7.97 41.71 -5.69
C LEU A 227 8.86 42.53 -4.75
N THR A 228 9.23 41.98 -3.58
CA THR A 228 10.03 42.71 -2.58
C THR A 228 11.54 42.65 -2.84
N PHE A 229 12.06 41.51 -3.29
CA PHE A 229 13.50 41.28 -3.44
C PHE A 229 13.92 40.95 -4.87
N GLY A 230 13.08 40.23 -5.63
CA GLY A 230 13.38 39.81 -7.01
C GLY A 230 13.19 40.90 -8.07
N ALA A 231 12.32 41.88 -7.82
CA ALA A 231 11.94 42.88 -8.82
C ALA A 231 13.11 43.80 -9.18
N ALA A 232 13.86 44.29 -8.19
CA ALA A 232 15.00 45.18 -8.43
C ALA A 232 16.10 44.56 -9.33
N PRO A 233 16.61 43.33 -9.07
CA PRO A 233 17.58 42.71 -9.96
C PRO A 233 16.99 42.36 -11.34
N LEU A 234 15.71 41.98 -11.43
CA LEU A 234 15.05 41.74 -12.71
C LEU A 234 14.91 43.02 -13.54
N ILE A 235 14.57 44.16 -12.92
CA ILE A 235 14.51 45.47 -13.57
C ILE A 235 15.90 45.88 -14.05
N PHE A 236 16.94 45.69 -13.23
CA PHE A 236 18.31 46.01 -13.62
C PHE A 236 18.75 45.21 -14.85
N LEU A 237 18.51 43.89 -14.85
CA LEU A 237 18.80 43.03 -15.99
C LEU A 237 17.99 43.41 -17.24
N ALA A 238 16.70 43.70 -17.08
CA ALA A 238 15.83 44.14 -18.16
C ALA A 238 16.35 45.42 -18.83
N VAL A 239 16.72 46.42 -18.03
CA VAL A 239 17.29 47.68 -18.51
C VAL A 239 18.64 47.44 -19.20
N ALA A 240 19.51 46.61 -18.61
CA ALA A 240 20.80 46.26 -19.19
C ALA A 240 20.68 45.52 -20.53
N ALA A 241 19.61 44.75 -20.74
CA ALA A 241 19.33 44.05 -21.99
C ALA A 241 18.48 44.87 -22.99
N GLY A 242 18.06 46.10 -22.65
CA GLY A 242 17.23 46.93 -23.50
C GLY A 242 15.77 46.47 -23.65
N LEU A 243 15.27 45.69 -22.69
CA LEU A 243 13.91 45.14 -22.67
C LEU A 243 12.98 45.96 -21.74
N ASN A 244 11.66 45.79 -21.89
CA ASN A 244 10.70 46.46 -21.01
C ASN A 244 10.76 45.85 -19.58
N PRO A 245 11.17 46.61 -18.56
CA PRO A 245 11.34 46.09 -17.20
C PRO A 245 10.02 45.66 -16.56
N VAL A 246 8.91 46.35 -16.87
CA VAL A 246 7.59 45.99 -16.34
C VAL A 246 7.15 44.61 -16.85
N GLY A 247 7.35 44.36 -18.14
CA GLY A 247 7.02 43.06 -18.75
C GLY A 247 7.82 41.91 -18.14
N ILE A 248 9.12 42.11 -17.93
CA ILE A 248 10.00 41.09 -17.32
C ILE A 248 9.61 40.81 -15.88
N VAL A 249 9.28 41.82 -15.08
CA VAL A 249 8.85 41.63 -13.69
C VAL A 249 7.53 40.87 -13.63
N ILE A 250 6.55 41.20 -14.49
CA ILE A 250 5.26 40.49 -14.52
C ILE A 250 5.46 39.03 -14.88
N VAL A 251 6.16 38.75 -15.99
CA VAL A 251 6.41 37.37 -16.45
C VAL A 251 7.22 36.59 -15.41
N GLY A 252 8.27 37.20 -14.85
CA GLY A 252 9.08 36.60 -13.80
C GLY A 252 8.27 36.27 -12.54
N THR A 253 7.38 37.18 -12.14
CA THR A 253 6.48 36.96 -10.99
C THR A 253 5.54 35.79 -11.24
N ILE A 254 4.93 35.69 -12.42
CA ILE A 254 4.04 34.57 -12.77
C ILE A 254 4.81 33.24 -12.73
N LEU A 255 5.97 33.17 -13.39
CA LEU A 255 6.78 31.95 -13.44
C LEU A 255 7.24 31.53 -12.05
N LEU A 256 7.76 32.46 -11.24
CA LEU A 256 8.21 32.17 -9.89
C LEU A 256 7.06 31.78 -8.95
N THR A 257 5.86 32.33 -9.17
CA THR A 257 4.65 31.92 -8.42
C THR A 257 4.30 30.46 -8.70
N VAL A 258 4.30 30.05 -9.97
CA VAL A 258 4.02 28.65 -10.37
C VAL A 258 5.10 27.71 -9.82
N ILE A 259 6.37 28.09 -9.93
CA ILE A 259 7.49 27.31 -9.37
C ILE A 259 7.35 27.20 -7.85
N GLY A 260 7.07 28.29 -7.15
CA GLY A 260 6.86 28.31 -5.70
C GLY A 260 5.72 27.39 -5.28
N ALA A 261 4.56 27.49 -5.95
CA ALA A 261 3.43 26.61 -5.69
C ALA A 261 3.75 25.12 -5.92
N GLY A 262 4.53 24.81 -6.96
CA GLY A 262 5.02 23.45 -7.22
C GLY A 262 5.97 22.93 -6.14
N ILE A 263 6.88 23.77 -5.64
CA ILE A 263 7.76 23.41 -4.51
C ILE A 263 6.93 23.14 -3.26
N GLY A 264 5.94 23.98 -2.96
CA GLY A 264 5.04 23.79 -1.81
C GLY A 264 4.20 22.51 -1.92
N CYS A 265 3.76 22.17 -3.14
CA CYS A 265 3.09 20.91 -3.45
C CYS A 265 4.00 19.72 -3.13
N PHE A 266 5.20 19.73 -3.69
CA PHE A 266 6.18 18.64 -3.58
C PHE A 266 6.64 18.41 -2.15
N ALA A 267 7.03 19.49 -1.45
CA ALA A 267 7.47 19.43 -0.07
C ALA A 267 6.36 18.87 0.84
N MET A 268 5.12 19.30 0.64
CA MET A 268 4.01 18.82 1.45
C MET A 268 3.65 17.36 1.15
N SER A 269 3.74 16.91 -0.11
CA SER A 269 3.54 15.49 -0.42
C SER A 269 4.59 14.63 0.28
N LEU A 270 5.87 15.01 0.23
CA LEU A 270 6.94 14.26 0.91
C LEU A 270 6.73 14.20 2.42
N LEU A 271 6.36 15.34 3.04
CA LEU A 271 6.09 15.41 4.47
C LEU A 271 4.88 14.56 4.85
N TYR A 272 3.78 14.69 4.12
CA TYR A 272 2.57 13.92 4.40
C TYR A 272 2.83 12.43 4.24
N ASP A 273 3.45 12.00 3.15
CA ASP A 273 3.70 10.59 2.88
C ASP A 273 4.64 9.99 3.93
N GLY A 274 5.72 10.71 4.30
CA GLY A 274 6.63 10.26 5.35
C GLY A 274 5.95 10.13 6.72
N VAL A 275 5.15 11.13 7.13
CA VAL A 275 4.41 11.10 8.39
C VAL A 275 3.35 9.99 8.37
N ASN A 276 2.55 9.94 7.31
CA ASN A 276 1.45 8.99 7.18
C ASN A 276 1.95 7.54 7.18
N GLN A 277 3.06 7.25 6.50
CA GLN A 277 3.69 5.93 6.50
C GLN A 277 4.22 5.56 7.90
N SER A 278 4.83 6.51 8.61
CA SER A 278 5.35 6.28 9.96
C SER A 278 4.26 6.03 11.01
N LEU A 279 3.10 6.69 10.85
CA LEU A 279 1.96 6.54 11.75
C LEU A 279 1.15 5.27 11.47
N ASN A 280 1.15 4.79 10.23
CA ASN A 280 0.33 3.66 9.78
C ASN A 280 1.17 2.44 9.36
N GLN A 281 2.23 2.13 10.12
CA GLN A 281 3.08 0.95 9.85
C GLN A 281 2.32 -0.38 9.93
N ASP A 282 1.19 -0.40 10.64
CA ASP A 282 0.34 -1.57 10.86
C ASP A 282 -0.81 -1.70 9.84
N ALA A 283 -0.92 -0.76 8.89
CA ALA A 283 -1.92 -0.82 7.82
C ALA A 283 -1.57 -1.88 6.76
N MET A 284 -2.58 -2.27 5.97
CA MET A 284 -2.42 -3.21 4.87
C MET A 284 -1.41 -2.71 3.81
N ASP A 285 -1.49 -1.43 3.48
CA ASP A 285 -0.50 -0.73 2.65
C ASP A 285 -0.04 0.54 3.39
N PRO A 286 1.17 0.54 3.96
CA PRO A 286 1.70 1.71 4.66
C PRO A 286 1.90 2.94 3.75
N SER A 287 2.01 2.74 2.43
CA SER A 287 2.18 3.85 1.48
C SER A 287 0.84 4.51 1.12
N ASP A 288 -0.28 3.81 1.32
CA ASP A 288 -1.63 4.34 1.05
C ASP A 288 -2.70 3.79 2.01
N PRO A 289 -2.56 4.04 3.33
CA PRO A 289 -3.38 3.38 4.35
C PRO A 289 -4.87 3.71 4.25
N GLU A 290 -5.22 4.96 3.90
CA GLU A 290 -6.62 5.42 3.83
C GLU A 290 -7.42 4.75 2.70
N ARG A 291 -6.74 4.29 1.64
CA ARG A 291 -7.38 3.58 0.53
C ARG A 291 -7.66 2.12 0.86
N PHE A 292 -6.79 1.49 1.65
CA PHE A 292 -6.83 0.06 1.96
C PHE A 292 -7.24 -0.28 3.41
N ARG A 293 -7.84 0.69 4.12
CA ARG A 293 -8.39 0.49 5.46
C ARG A 293 -9.91 0.62 5.42
N LEU A 294 -10.59 -0.12 6.29
CA LEU A 294 -11.99 0.14 6.62
C LEU A 294 -12.06 1.08 7.82
N THR A 295 -12.81 2.16 7.68
CA THR A 295 -13.14 3.04 8.80
C THR A 295 -14.17 2.38 9.71
N THR A 296 -14.20 2.77 10.98
CA THR A 296 -15.19 2.26 11.96
C THR A 296 -16.64 2.51 11.51
N SER A 297 -16.88 3.60 10.79
CA SER A 297 -18.17 3.90 10.16
C SER A 297 -18.51 2.97 9.00
N GLU A 298 -17.54 2.60 8.16
CA GLU A 298 -17.75 1.64 7.08
C GLU A 298 -18.02 0.24 7.65
N GLU A 299 -17.32 -0.17 8.70
CA GLU A 299 -17.54 -1.46 9.36
C GLU A 299 -18.95 -1.58 9.93
N ALA A 300 -19.41 -0.56 10.64
CA ALA A 300 -20.77 -0.51 11.15
C ALA A 300 -21.82 -0.55 10.02
N LEU A 301 -21.54 0.08 8.87
CA LEU A 301 -22.41 0.05 7.70
C LEU A 301 -22.44 -1.33 7.04
N LEU A 302 -21.30 -2.01 6.94
CA LEU A 302 -21.20 -3.37 6.42
C LEU A 302 -21.98 -4.35 7.30
N GLU A 303 -21.82 -4.25 8.61
CA GLU A 303 -22.57 -5.07 9.58
C GLU A 303 -24.09 -4.84 9.46
N GLN A 304 -24.53 -3.59 9.31
CA GLN A 304 -25.95 -3.26 9.06
C GLN A 304 -26.48 -3.89 7.76
N ARG A 305 -25.62 -4.08 6.76
CA ARG A 305 -25.97 -4.73 5.47
C ARG A 305 -25.82 -6.25 5.50
N ASN A 306 -25.59 -6.87 6.66
CA ASN A 306 -25.29 -8.29 6.81
C ASN A 306 -24.04 -8.75 6.02
N ILE A 307 -23.04 -7.87 5.89
CA ILE A 307 -21.75 -8.14 5.27
C ILE A 307 -20.69 -8.23 6.37
N ASP A 308 -19.82 -9.23 6.28
CA ASP A 308 -18.77 -9.45 7.24
C ASP A 308 -17.53 -8.57 6.99
N PRO A 309 -17.14 -7.71 7.95
CA PRO A 309 -15.97 -6.83 7.78
C PRO A 309 -14.65 -7.60 7.62
N ILE A 310 -14.46 -8.75 8.30
CA ILE A 310 -13.22 -9.52 8.21
C ILE A 310 -13.07 -10.12 6.80
N ALA A 311 -14.16 -10.65 6.24
CA ALA A 311 -14.20 -11.16 4.88
C ALA A 311 -13.89 -10.07 3.85
N VAL A 312 -14.46 -8.87 4.04
CA VAL A 312 -14.16 -7.70 3.22
C VAL A 312 -12.67 -7.33 3.32
N ARG A 313 -12.07 -7.29 4.51
CA ARG A 313 -10.63 -7.02 4.67
C ARG A 313 -9.76 -8.08 3.97
N CYS A 314 -10.11 -9.36 4.06
CA CYS A 314 -9.41 -10.42 3.33
C CYS A 314 -9.50 -10.24 1.81
N ALA A 315 -10.69 -9.92 1.29
CA ALA A 315 -10.88 -9.64 -0.13
C ALA A 315 -10.12 -8.38 -0.59
N MET A 316 -10.03 -7.33 0.25
CA MET A 316 -9.21 -6.14 -0.02
C MET A 316 -7.72 -6.48 -0.12
N ILE A 317 -7.20 -7.37 0.75
CA ILE A 317 -5.83 -7.87 0.67
C ILE A 317 -5.59 -8.58 -0.66
N ALA A 318 -6.54 -9.43 -1.08
CA ALA A 318 -6.45 -10.14 -2.35
C ALA A 318 -6.41 -9.16 -3.53
N LEU A 319 -7.30 -8.16 -3.54
CA LEU A 319 -7.33 -7.12 -4.58
C LEU A 319 -6.03 -6.32 -4.62
N ARG A 320 -5.47 -5.97 -3.47
CA ARG A 320 -4.18 -5.25 -3.40
C ARG A 320 -3.03 -6.09 -3.96
N ALA A 321 -3.02 -7.38 -3.67
CA ALA A 321 -2.03 -8.30 -4.21
C ALA A 321 -2.16 -8.43 -5.74
N GLU A 322 -3.39 -8.47 -6.26
CA GLU A 322 -3.65 -8.51 -7.70
C GLU A 322 -3.21 -7.20 -8.39
N MET A 323 -3.46 -6.04 -7.78
CA MET A 323 -2.93 -4.76 -8.27
C MET A 323 -1.40 -4.75 -8.27
N ALA A 324 -0.75 -5.28 -7.22
CA ALA A 324 0.71 -5.40 -7.16
C ALA A 324 1.26 -6.25 -8.31
N ARG A 325 0.52 -7.31 -8.67
CA ARG A 325 0.85 -8.19 -9.80
C ARG A 325 0.79 -7.44 -11.12
N SER A 326 -0.30 -6.72 -11.41
CA SER A 326 -0.41 -5.95 -12.67
C SER A 326 0.63 -4.82 -12.76
N ILE A 327 1.05 -4.24 -11.63
CA ILE A 327 2.13 -3.24 -11.57
C ILE A 327 3.53 -3.88 -11.69
N GLY A 328 3.66 -5.18 -11.39
CA GLY A 328 4.94 -5.89 -11.29
C GLY A 328 5.76 -5.55 -10.05
N SER A 329 5.18 -4.87 -9.06
CA SER A 329 5.82 -4.55 -7.77
C SER A 329 4.80 -4.12 -6.72
N GLU A 330 5.16 -4.19 -5.44
CA GLU A 330 4.36 -3.60 -4.34
C GLU A 330 4.38 -2.07 -4.31
N LYS A 331 4.84 -1.40 -5.39
CA LYS A 331 4.88 0.06 -5.48
C LYS A 331 3.51 0.71 -5.24
N PRO A 332 3.48 2.01 -4.87
CA PRO A 332 2.25 2.77 -4.77
C PRO A 332 1.43 2.67 -6.05
N ILE A 333 0.11 2.74 -5.91
CA ILE A 333 -0.80 2.71 -7.05
C ILE A 333 -0.42 3.85 -8.03
N PRO A 334 -0.33 3.56 -9.34
CA PRO A 334 -0.10 4.58 -10.34
C PRO A 334 -1.13 5.70 -10.23
N SER A 335 -0.75 6.94 -10.47
CA SER A 335 -1.64 8.10 -10.40
C SER A 335 -2.86 8.04 -11.32
N PHE A 336 -3.88 8.85 -11.03
CA PHE A 336 -5.12 8.98 -11.80
C PHE A 336 -4.87 9.09 -13.31
N PHE A 337 -4.04 10.06 -13.75
CA PHE A 337 -3.78 10.24 -15.18
C PHE A 337 -3.05 9.06 -15.83
N SER A 338 -2.12 8.42 -15.11
CA SER A 338 -1.46 7.20 -15.62
C SER A 338 -2.46 6.05 -15.78
N ARG A 339 -3.45 5.93 -14.89
CA ARG A 339 -4.50 4.92 -14.99
C ARG A 339 -5.53 5.24 -16.08
N PHE A 340 -5.87 6.51 -16.24
CA PHE A 340 -6.89 6.94 -17.18
C PHE A 340 -6.41 6.96 -18.64
N PHE A 341 -5.15 7.36 -18.88
CA PHE A 341 -4.64 7.52 -20.25
C PHE A 341 -3.85 6.33 -20.77
N LYS A 342 -3.38 5.42 -19.90
CA LYS A 342 -2.62 4.25 -20.33
C LYS A 342 -3.44 2.97 -20.19
N LYS A 343 -3.65 2.28 -21.31
CA LYS A 343 -4.36 0.99 -21.36
C LYS A 343 -3.75 -0.09 -20.47
N GLU A 344 -2.42 -0.07 -20.29
CA GLU A 344 -1.70 -0.99 -19.38
C GLU A 344 -2.18 -0.92 -17.92
N ASN A 345 -2.82 0.18 -17.52
CA ASN A 345 -3.28 0.41 -16.15
C ASN A 345 -4.81 0.34 -16.00
N GLU A 346 -5.53 -0.06 -17.05
CA GLU A 346 -7.00 -0.16 -17.03
C GLU A 346 -7.47 -1.21 -16.02
N GLU A 347 -6.79 -2.37 -15.98
CA GLU A 347 -7.03 -3.44 -15.00
C GLU A 347 -6.92 -2.93 -13.55
N ILE A 348 -5.95 -2.06 -13.26
CA ILE A 348 -5.76 -1.49 -11.93
C ILE A 348 -6.96 -0.61 -11.56
N ASN A 349 -7.51 0.14 -12.53
CA ASN A 349 -8.67 0.99 -12.31
C ASN A 349 -9.94 0.17 -12.08
N GLU A 350 -10.11 -0.94 -12.79
CA GLU A 350 -11.19 -1.90 -12.56
C GLU A 350 -11.12 -2.52 -11.16
N LEU A 351 -9.94 -3.01 -10.77
CA LEU A 351 -9.70 -3.57 -9.43
C LEU A 351 -9.97 -2.52 -8.33
N LEU A 352 -9.60 -1.26 -8.54
CA LEU A 352 -9.88 -0.18 -7.58
C LEU A 352 -11.37 0.14 -7.49
N THR A 353 -12.07 0.12 -8.62
CA THR A 353 -13.52 0.31 -8.65
C THR A 353 -14.22 -0.81 -7.90
N LEU A 354 -13.77 -2.04 -8.09
CA LEU A 354 -14.26 -3.20 -7.36
C LEU A 354 -14.00 -3.04 -5.84
N LEU A 355 -12.79 -2.64 -5.45
CA LEU A 355 -12.45 -2.37 -4.05
C LEU A 355 -13.38 -1.31 -3.43
N ARG A 356 -13.68 -0.23 -4.14
CA ARG A 356 -14.58 0.83 -3.68
C ARG A 356 -16.01 0.34 -3.48
N HIS A 357 -16.53 -0.46 -4.42
CA HIS A 357 -17.88 -1.05 -4.27
C HIS A 357 -17.94 -2.06 -3.14
N LEU A 358 -16.87 -2.83 -2.94
CA LEU A 358 -16.76 -3.75 -1.81
C LEU A 358 -16.76 -3.00 -0.47
N ARG A 359 -15.97 -1.93 -0.33
CA ARG A 359 -15.94 -1.07 0.87
C ARG A 359 -17.29 -0.44 1.20
N LYS A 360 -18.01 0.02 0.17
CA LYS A 360 -19.36 0.59 0.33
C LYS A 360 -20.45 -0.44 0.66
N GLY A 361 -20.12 -1.73 0.58
CA GLY A 361 -21.09 -2.81 0.75
C GLY A 361 -22.09 -2.91 -0.40
N ASP A 362 -21.72 -2.51 -1.61
CA ASP A 362 -22.52 -2.67 -2.82
C ASP A 362 -22.35 -4.08 -3.42
N LEU A 363 -21.23 -4.72 -3.12
CA LEU A 363 -20.90 -6.09 -3.54
C LEU A 363 -20.85 -7.00 -2.32
N THR A 364 -21.54 -8.14 -2.40
CA THR A 364 -21.48 -9.19 -1.37
C THR A 364 -20.50 -10.30 -1.71
N THR A 365 -20.10 -10.41 -2.97
CA THR A 365 -19.24 -11.50 -3.48
C THR A 365 -18.23 -10.94 -4.45
N VAL A 366 -16.98 -11.39 -4.37
CA VAL A 366 -15.88 -10.91 -5.20
C VAL A 366 -14.99 -12.07 -5.65
N THR A 367 -14.64 -12.10 -6.92
CA THR A 367 -13.64 -13.02 -7.47
C THR A 367 -12.34 -12.25 -7.72
N VAL A 368 -11.21 -12.73 -7.20
CA VAL A 368 -9.88 -12.14 -7.42
C VAL A 368 -8.92 -13.24 -7.85
N GLY A 369 -8.47 -13.20 -9.10
CA GLY A 369 -7.75 -14.32 -9.71
C GLY A 369 -8.56 -15.61 -9.57
N ASP A 370 -7.97 -16.63 -8.93
CA ASP A 370 -8.63 -17.91 -8.69
C ASP A 370 -9.43 -17.97 -7.37
N LEU A 371 -9.39 -16.90 -6.56
CA LEU A 371 -10.04 -16.85 -5.25
C LEU A 371 -11.46 -16.28 -5.34
N PHE A 372 -12.38 -16.84 -4.57
CA PHE A 372 -13.78 -16.39 -4.49
C PHE A 372 -14.17 -16.04 -3.06
N PHE A 373 -14.38 -14.76 -2.77
CA PHE A 373 -14.80 -14.30 -1.45
C PHE A 373 -16.31 -14.10 -1.41
N ASP A 374 -17.01 -14.87 -0.58
CA ASP A 374 -18.36 -14.57 -0.14
C ASP A 374 -18.29 -13.78 1.17
N CYS A 375 -18.65 -12.50 1.10
CA CYS A 375 -18.58 -11.56 2.21
C CYS A 375 -19.88 -11.51 3.02
N ARG A 376 -20.89 -12.33 2.71
CA ARG A 376 -22.12 -12.37 3.51
C ARG A 376 -21.83 -12.90 4.91
N LEU A 377 -22.49 -12.33 5.92
CA LEU A 377 -22.45 -12.87 7.27
C LEU A 377 -23.02 -14.29 7.27
N SER A 378 -22.16 -15.29 7.32
CA SER A 378 -22.57 -16.69 7.38
C SER A 378 -23.17 -16.98 8.75
N GLN A 379 -24.41 -17.47 8.76
CA GLN A 379 -25.16 -17.86 9.97
C GLN A 379 -24.42 -18.92 10.82
N ARG A 380 -23.40 -19.58 10.25
CA ARG A 380 -22.54 -20.59 10.92
C ARG A 380 -21.56 -20.03 11.92
N ARG A 381 -21.40 -18.72 12.04
CA ARG A 381 -20.51 -18.09 13.03
C ARG A 381 -21.05 -18.11 14.46
N SER A 382 -21.84 -19.12 14.83
CA SER A 382 -21.91 -19.50 16.23
C SER A 382 -20.61 -20.25 16.53
N THR A 383 -19.52 -19.51 16.73
CA THR A 383 -18.39 -20.00 17.52
C THR A 383 -18.96 -20.49 18.83
N GLN A 384 -19.12 -21.82 18.96
CA GLN A 384 -19.27 -22.45 20.26
C GLN A 384 -18.17 -21.88 21.16
N GLU A 385 -18.57 -21.42 22.35
CA GLU A 385 -17.69 -20.79 23.32
C GLU A 385 -16.39 -21.61 23.46
N PHE A 386 -15.28 -20.98 23.10
CA PHE A 386 -14.01 -21.64 22.79
C PHE A 386 -13.29 -22.31 23.98
N TYR A 387 -13.89 -22.38 25.16
CA TYR A 387 -13.28 -23.04 26.32
C TYR A 387 -14.35 -23.60 27.27
N PRO A 388 -14.23 -24.85 27.75
CA PRO A 388 -14.86 -25.22 29.01
C PRO A 388 -14.28 -24.35 30.14
N ASN A 389 -15.14 -23.96 31.08
CA ASN A 389 -14.84 -23.20 32.30
C ASN A 389 -13.92 -23.96 33.29
N GLU A 390 -12.77 -24.46 32.86
CA GLU A 390 -11.83 -25.17 33.71
C GLU A 390 -10.45 -24.52 33.62
N LEU A 391 -10.25 -23.42 34.34
CA LEU A 391 -8.96 -23.01 34.92
C LEU A 391 -9.16 -21.74 35.78
N LEU A 392 -10.05 -21.82 36.78
CA LEU A 392 -10.04 -20.89 37.91
C LEU A 392 -10.54 -21.58 39.19
N GLY A 393 -9.59 -21.99 40.04
CA GLY A 393 -9.78 -22.44 41.43
C GLY A 393 -10.21 -23.91 41.57
N THR A 394 -9.63 -24.75 42.43
CA THR A 394 -8.95 -24.50 43.72
C THR A 394 -8.16 -25.73 44.19
N GLU A 395 -7.02 -25.45 44.82
CA GLU A 395 -6.35 -26.22 45.89
C GLU A 395 -5.73 -27.60 45.59
N SER A 396 -4.39 -27.59 45.49
CA SER A 396 -3.57 -28.71 45.96
C SER A 396 -2.34 -28.18 46.69
N THR A 397 -2.53 -27.99 47.99
CA THR A 397 -1.62 -28.29 49.11
C THR A 397 -0.11 -28.22 48.84
N GLN A 398 0.52 -27.22 49.46
CA GLN A 398 1.94 -27.22 49.76
C GLN A 398 2.33 -28.48 50.54
N TYR A 399 3.17 -29.34 49.96
CA TYR A 399 3.98 -30.28 50.72
C TYR A 399 5.38 -29.69 50.88
N LEU A 400 5.67 -29.18 52.09
CA LEU A 400 7.02 -29.01 52.59
C LEU A 400 7.65 -30.42 52.77
N PRO A 401 8.88 -30.68 52.30
CA PRO A 401 9.63 -31.84 52.73
C PRO A 401 10.23 -31.57 54.11
N SER A 402 9.72 -32.26 55.12
CA SER A 402 10.32 -32.40 56.45
C SER A 402 11.64 -33.16 56.36
N ALA A 403 12.71 -32.56 56.89
CA ALA A 403 13.99 -33.23 57.09
C ALA A 403 13.86 -34.43 58.06
N PRO A 404 14.58 -35.54 57.84
CA PRO A 404 14.60 -36.66 58.79
C PRO A 404 15.50 -36.33 60.00
N PRO A 405 15.18 -36.84 61.20
CA PRO A 405 16.03 -36.68 62.36
C PRO A 405 17.17 -37.72 62.38
N LEU A 406 18.38 -37.19 62.66
CA LEU A 406 19.66 -37.81 63.00
C LEU A 406 20.37 -38.67 61.94
#